data_AF-A0A4V4H9K7-F1
#
_entry.id   AF-A0A4V4H9K7-F1
#
_cell.length_a   1.000
_cell.length_b   1.000
_cell.length_c   1.000
_cell.angle_alpha   90.00
_cell.angle_beta   90.00
_cell.angle_gamma   90.00
#
_symmetry.space_group_name_H-M   'P 1'
#
loop_
_entity.id
_entity.type
_entity.pdbx_description
1 polymer ?
#
loop_
_entity_poly.entity_id
_entity_poly.type
_entity_poly.pdbx_seq_one_letter_code
_entity_poly.pdbx_strand_id
1 'polypeptide(L)'
;MEEVNMLLKDNLHATALMFRLLREHGFAVSDGVFNRFMDEKGNLKASLRHQTEGLVSLYEASHLAKEGEHVLEEATNFTTCQRTFMSWLK
;
A
#
# COMPACT_ATOMS: atom_id res chain seq x y z
N MET A 1 -11.80 12.21 13.09
CA MET A 1 -10.85 11.26 12.47
C MET A 1 -11.46 9.87 12.22
N GLU A 2 -12.49 9.44 12.97
CA GLU A 2 -13.15 8.14 12.75
C GLU A 2 -14.00 8.06 11.46
N GLU A 3 -14.61 9.17 11.02
CA GLU A 3 -15.39 9.20 9.76
C GLU A 3 -14.51 8.98 8.52
N VAL A 4 -13.31 9.55 8.49
CA VAL A 4 -12.35 9.39 7.38
C VAL A 4 -11.83 7.94 7.33
N ASN A 5 -11.65 7.30 8.49
CA ASN A 5 -11.22 5.91 8.60
C ASN A 5 -12.28 4.90 8.09
N MET A 6 -13.57 5.27 8.13
CA MET A 6 -14.65 4.45 7.56
C MET A 6 -14.78 4.62 6.04
N LEU A 7 -14.50 5.80 5.48
CA LEU A 7 -14.60 6.03 4.04
C LEU A 7 -13.47 5.35 3.24
N LEU A 8 -12.29 5.24 3.86
CA LEU A 8 -11.09 4.64 3.27
C LEU A 8 -11.00 3.13 3.51
N LYS A 9 -11.96 2.56 4.25
CA LYS A 9 -11.79 1.28 4.93
C LYS A 9 -11.47 0.12 4.00
N ASP A 10 -12.01 0.17 2.77
CA ASP A 10 -11.86 -0.85 1.73
C ASP A 10 -11.23 -0.32 0.44
N ASN A 11 -10.76 0.94 0.44
CA ASN A 11 -10.15 1.56 -0.73
C ASN A 11 -8.63 1.63 -0.55
N LEU A 12 -7.91 0.70 -1.20
CA LEU A 12 -6.45 0.63 -1.12
C LEU A 12 -5.80 1.90 -1.67
N HIS A 13 -6.29 2.41 -2.81
CA HIS A 13 -5.78 3.62 -3.43
C HIS A 13 -5.87 4.82 -2.49
N ALA A 14 -7.06 5.07 -1.95
CA ALA A 14 -7.28 6.23 -1.10
C ALA A 14 -6.55 6.11 0.25
N THR A 15 -6.41 4.89 0.80
CA THR A 15 -5.59 4.66 2.00
C THR A 15 -4.11 4.96 1.73
N ALA A 16 -3.56 4.44 0.63
CA ALA A 16 -2.17 4.66 0.27
C ALA A 16 -1.86 6.13 -0.04
N LEU A 17 -2.77 6.82 -0.74
CA LEU A 17 -2.66 8.24 -1.04
C LEU A 17 -2.65 9.09 0.23
N MET A 18 -3.59 8.85 1.15
CA MET A 18 -3.64 9.58 2.42
C MET A 18 -2.39 9.32 3.26
N PHE A 19 -1.94 8.07 3.34
CA PHE A 19 -0.71 7.71 4.04
C PHE A 19 0.50 8.47 3.49
N ARG A 20 0.64 8.50 2.16
CA ARG A 20 1.71 9.22 1.47
C ARG A 20 1.69 10.71 1.80
N LEU A 21 0.55 11.36 1.61
CA LEU A 21 0.38 12.80 1.87
C LEU A 21 0.70 13.15 3.32
N LEU A 22 0.20 12.37 4.29
CA LEU A 22 0.44 12.64 5.70
C LEU A 22 1.94 12.53 6.05
N ARG A 23 2.63 11.49 5.57
CA ARG A 23 4.07 11.32 5.83
C ARG A 23 4.93 12.38 5.14
N GLU A 24 4.60 12.75 3.91
CA GLU A 24 5.28 13.83 3.19
C GLU A 24 5.19 15.17 3.93
N HIS A 25 4.10 15.40 4.67
CA HIS A 25 3.90 16.61 5.48
C HIS A 25 4.37 16.47 6.94
N GLY A 26 5.14 15.41 7.25
CA GLY A 26 5.78 15.23 8.56
C GLY A 26 4.89 14.59 9.63
N PHE A 27 3.69 14.11 9.29
CA PHE A 27 2.84 13.38 10.24
C PHE A 27 3.35 11.94 10.43
N ALA A 28 3.39 11.51 11.70
CA ALA A 28 3.73 10.14 12.07
C ALA A 28 2.51 9.22 11.92
N VAL A 29 2.37 8.61 10.73
CA VAL A 29 1.34 7.60 10.45
C VAL A 29 1.97 6.21 10.47
N SER A 30 1.40 5.26 11.20
CA SER A 30 1.84 3.85 11.20
C SER A 30 1.43 3.13 9.92
N ASP A 31 2.29 2.24 9.44
CA ASP A 31 2.00 1.29 8.35
C ASP A 31 0.88 0.28 8.70
N GLY A 32 0.51 0.15 9.99
CA GLY A 32 -0.59 -0.68 10.44
C GLY A 32 -1.96 -0.31 9.86
N VAL A 33 -2.10 0.87 9.23
CA VAL A 33 -3.30 1.22 8.43
C VAL A 33 -3.54 0.22 7.29
N PHE A 34 -2.46 -0.41 6.80
CA PHE A 34 -2.50 -1.37 5.70
C PHE A 34 -2.80 -2.82 6.14
N ASN A 35 -2.79 -3.14 7.44
CA ASN A 35 -2.99 -4.52 7.94
C ASN A 35 -4.28 -5.16 7.43
N ARG A 36 -5.33 -4.38 7.18
CA ARG A 36 -6.59 -4.85 6.61
C ARG A 36 -6.48 -5.39 5.19
N PHE A 37 -5.46 -4.97 4.44
CA PHE A 37 -5.16 -5.39 3.07
C PHE A 37 -4.22 -6.60 3.04
N MET A 38 -3.75 -7.05 4.21
CA MET A 38 -2.87 -8.20 4.36
C MET A 38 -3.66 -9.46 4.72
N ASP A 39 -3.19 -10.61 4.28
CA ASP A 39 -3.67 -11.92 4.72
C ASP A 39 -3.02 -12.34 6.05
N GLU A 40 -3.44 -13.49 6.59
CA GLU A 40 -2.92 -14.02 7.85
C GLU A 40 -1.43 -14.38 7.80
N LYS A 41 -0.86 -14.47 6.60
CA LYS A 41 0.56 -14.76 6.37
C LYS A 41 1.39 -13.49 6.17
N GLY A 42 0.77 -12.31 6.25
CA GLY A 42 1.45 -11.03 6.03
C GLY A 42 1.72 -10.72 4.57
N ASN A 43 0.99 -11.31 3.62
CA ASN A 43 1.07 -10.96 2.20
C ASN A 43 -0.13 -10.09 1.80
N LEU A 44 0.00 -9.30 0.75
CA LEU A 44 -1.15 -8.59 0.18
C LEU A 44 -2.22 -9.58 -0.28
N LYS A 45 -3.47 -9.33 0.13
CA LYS A 45 -4.62 -10.18 -0.23
C LYS A 45 -4.72 -10.33 -1.75
N ALA A 46 -4.85 -11.57 -2.22
CA ALA A 46 -4.95 -11.87 -3.64
C ALA A 46 -6.14 -11.16 -4.33
N SER A 47 -7.20 -10.83 -3.60
CA SER A 47 -8.36 -10.05 -4.08
C SER A 47 -7.99 -8.65 -4.56
N LEU A 48 -6.86 -8.10 -4.12
CA LEU A 48 -6.39 -6.75 -4.49
C LEU A 48 -5.65 -6.73 -5.83
N ARG A 49 -5.34 -7.90 -6.42
CA ARG A 49 -4.61 -8.00 -7.71
C ARG A 49 -5.28 -7.24 -8.86
N HIS A 50 -6.61 -7.06 -8.80
CA HIS A 50 -7.38 -6.33 -9.81
C HIS A 50 -7.46 -4.81 -9.54
N GLN A 51 -7.03 -4.34 -8.36
CA GLN A 51 -7.03 -2.93 -7.99
C GLN A 51 -5.71 -2.26 -8.41
N THR A 52 -5.45 -2.21 -9.72
CA THR A 52 -4.18 -1.69 -10.28
C THR A 52 -3.82 -0.30 -9.75
N GLU A 53 -4.80 0.61 -9.67
CA GLU A 53 -4.59 1.96 -9.14
C GLU A 53 -4.20 1.95 -7.65
N GLY A 54 -4.83 1.08 -6.85
CA GLY A 54 -4.48 0.90 -5.44
C GLY A 54 -3.07 0.35 -5.25
N LEU A 55 -2.66 -0.60 -6.10
CA LEU A 55 -1.32 -1.17 -6.08
C LEU A 55 -0.26 -0.13 -6.46
N VAL A 56 -0.52 0.69 -7.49
CA VAL A 56 0.39 1.79 -7.88
C VAL A 56 0.54 2.79 -6.74
N SER A 57 -0.54 3.22 -6.12
CA SER A 57 -0.45 4.16 -4.99
C SER A 57 0.22 3.56 -3.77
N LEU A 58 0.03 2.26 -3.52
CA LEU A 58 0.73 1.56 -2.45
C LEU A 58 2.25 1.48 -2.71
N TYR A 59 2.66 1.25 -3.95
CA TYR A 59 4.07 1.33 -4.36
C TYR A 59 4.67 2.73 -4.16
N GLU A 60 3.94 3.78 -4.53
CA GLU A 60 4.41 5.16 -4.27
C GLU A 60 4.54 5.43 -2.77
N ALA A 61 3.60 4.94 -1.97
CA ALA A 61 3.63 5.06 -0.52
C ALA A 61 4.78 4.27 0.12
N SER A 62 5.20 3.14 -0.48
CA SER A 62 6.27 2.31 0.08
C SER A 62 7.64 2.98 0.04
N HIS A 63 7.84 3.96 -0.85
CA HIS A 63 9.06 4.76 -0.88
C HIS A 63 9.25 5.64 0.37
N LEU A 64 8.21 5.81 1.18
CA LEU A 64 8.25 6.53 2.46
C LEU A 64 8.40 5.59 3.66
N ALA A 65 8.74 4.32 3.42
CA ALA A 65 8.96 3.33 4.47
C ALA A 65 10.12 3.74 5.38
N LYS A 66 9.94 3.44 6.68
CA LYS A 66 10.99 3.49 7.69
C LYS A 66 11.48 2.08 7.98
N GLU A 67 12.67 1.98 8.57
CA GLU A 67 13.24 0.69 8.96
C GLU A 67 12.29 -0.10 9.87
N GLY A 68 12.03 -1.36 9.52
CA GLY A 68 11.13 -2.26 10.26
C GLY A 68 9.66 -2.28 9.79
N GLU A 69 9.30 -1.51 8.76
CA GLU A 69 7.92 -1.45 8.23
C GLU A 69 7.69 -2.48 7.11
N HIS A 70 7.61 -3.75 7.51
CA HIS A 70 7.50 -4.90 6.62
C HIS A 70 6.34 -4.85 5.61
N VAL A 71 5.22 -4.18 5.95
CA VAL A 71 4.07 -4.07 5.04
C VAL A 71 4.44 -3.28 3.78
N LEU A 72 5.29 -2.26 3.92
CA LEU A 72 5.74 -1.42 2.81
C LEU A 72 6.88 -2.09 2.03
N GLU A 73 7.73 -2.85 2.70
CA GLU A 73 8.73 -3.71 2.04
C GLU A 73 8.04 -4.72 1.11
N GLU A 74 7.00 -5.41 1.60
CA GLU A 74 6.24 -6.39 0.83
C GLU A 74 5.49 -5.73 -0.35
N ALA A 75 4.91 -4.54 -0.14
CA ALA A 75 4.30 -3.78 -1.22
C ALA A 75 5.27 -3.49 -2.36
N THR A 76 6.53 -3.16 -2.03
CA THR A 76 7.59 -2.91 -3.01
C THR A 76 7.93 -4.17 -3.80
N ASN A 77 8.03 -5.32 -3.14
CA ASN A 77 8.29 -6.61 -3.77
C ASN A 77 7.16 -7.01 -4.73
N PHE A 78 5.92 -6.89 -4.28
CA PHE A 78 4.73 -7.30 -5.02
C PHE A 78 4.55 -6.49 -6.32
N THR A 79 4.68 -5.17 -6.22
CA THR A 79 4.50 -4.25 -7.36
C THR A 79 5.69 -4.22 -8.31
N THR A 80 6.92 -4.40 -7.80
CA THR A 80 8.10 -4.55 -8.65
C THR A 80 8.00 -5.83 -9.48
N CYS A 81 7.49 -6.92 -8.91
CA CYS A 81 7.22 -8.16 -9.64
C CYS A 81 6.18 -7.97 -10.76
N GLN A 82 5.10 -7.23 -10.49
CA GLN A 82 4.10 -6.89 -11.51
C GLN A 82 4.70 -6.03 -12.64
N ARG A 83 5.52 -5.03 -12.30
CA ARG A 83 6.15 -4.14 -13.29
C ARG A 83 7.19 -4.86 -14.15
N THR A 84 8.02 -5.72 -13.57
CA THR A 84 8.93 -6.54 -14.36
C THR A 84 8.15 -7.48 -15.27
N PHE A 85 7.11 -8.16 -14.78
CA PHE A 85 6.25 -9.00 -15.61
C PHE A 85 5.66 -8.24 -16.82
N MET A 86 5.19 -7.00 -16.62
CA MET A 86 4.67 -6.15 -17.70
C MET A 86 5.75 -5.65 -18.66
N SER A 87 7.01 -5.55 -18.20
CA SER A 87 8.16 -5.20 -19.05
C SER A 87 8.64 -6.36 -19.93
N TRP A 88 8.41 -7.61 -19.54
CA TRP A 88 8.78 -8.80 -20.31
C TRP A 88 7.73 -9.21 -21.35
N LEU A 89 6.54 -8.59 -21.30
CA LEU A 89 5.44 -8.83 -22.25
C LEU A 89 5.36 -7.79 -23.39
N LYS A 90 6.31 -6.85 -23.45
CA LYS A 90 6.51 -5.92 -24.57
C LYS A 90 7.76 -6.29 -25.34
#